data_AF-A0AAU3SRR8-F1
#
_entry.id   AF-A0AAU3SRR8-F1
#
_cell.length_a   1.000
_cell.length_b   1.000
_cell.length_c   1.000
_cell.angle_alpha   90.00
_cell.angle_beta   90.00
_cell.angle_gamma   90.00
#
_symmetry.space_group_name_H-M   'P 1'
#
loop_
_entity.id
_entity.type
_entity.pdbx_description
1 polymer ?
#
loop_
_entity_poly.entity_id
_entity_poly.type
_entity_poly.pdbx_seq_one_letter_code
_entity_poly.pdbx_strand_id
1 'polypeptide(L)'
;MQGGLYVTPNAIGPYVRARAAELGLPEALTCLSTRDLAVGAATDPRALAARLWPLPEIAARYEALHALARSGAGAAEGPVAGPAQAVALAAAFSAAMVPDPPLPPELLPRPWAGATARAAAAAAWDRLAAGAPAGGPRLFRLYGEALA
;
A
#
# COMPACT_ATOMS: atom_id res chain seq x y z
N MET A 1 13.44 8.68 11.85
CA MET A 1 14.41 9.06 10.80
C MET A 1 14.21 10.54 10.53
N GLN A 2 15.13 11.39 11.01
CA GLN A 2 15.17 12.82 10.72
C GLN A 2 16.59 13.14 10.24
N GLY A 3 16.74 14.17 9.39
CA GLY A 3 18.07 14.66 8.96
C GLY A 3 18.63 14.05 7.67
N GLY A 4 17.80 13.70 6.69
CA GLY A 4 18.26 13.30 5.34
C GLY A 4 18.69 11.83 5.20
N LEU A 5 18.60 11.02 6.26
CA LEU A 5 18.79 9.57 6.17
C LEU A 5 17.47 8.89 5.77
N TYR A 6 17.54 8.02 4.76
CA TYR A 6 16.45 7.18 4.29
C TYR A 6 16.91 5.72 4.28
N VAL A 7 16.00 4.80 4.61
CA VAL A 7 16.28 3.36 4.64
C VAL A 7 15.16 2.61 3.94
N THR A 8 15.52 1.53 3.26
CA THR A 8 14.59 0.62 2.61
C THR A 8 15.22 -0.77 2.59
N PRO A 9 14.43 -1.83 2.83
CA PRO A 9 14.92 -3.20 2.67
C PRO A 9 15.02 -3.61 1.19
N ASN A 10 14.49 -2.80 0.27
CA ASN A 10 14.45 -3.11 -1.15
C ASN A 10 15.72 -2.61 -1.86
N ALA A 11 16.25 -3.40 -2.77
CA ALA A 11 17.48 -3.11 -3.52
C ALA A 11 17.28 -2.05 -4.62
N ILE A 12 16.74 -0.87 -4.26
CA ILE A 12 16.37 0.20 -5.20
C ILE A 12 17.52 1.19 -5.48
N GLY A 13 18.70 0.97 -4.91
CA GLY A 13 19.85 1.88 -5.01
C GLY A 13 20.21 2.32 -6.44
N PRO A 14 20.20 1.42 -7.45
CA PRO A 14 20.43 1.82 -8.85
C PRO A 14 19.43 2.86 -9.36
N TYR A 15 18.13 2.70 -9.05
CA TYR A 15 17.09 3.63 -9.49
C TYR A 15 17.21 5.01 -8.82
N VAL A 16 17.54 5.02 -7.52
CA VAL A 16 17.76 6.26 -6.77
C VAL A 16 18.95 7.04 -7.34
N ARG A 17 20.07 6.36 -7.62
CA ARG A 17 21.25 6.99 -8.23
C ARG A 17 20.98 7.49 -9.65
N ALA A 18 20.28 6.71 -10.48
CA ALA A 18 19.89 7.14 -11.82
C ALA A 18 19.07 8.43 -11.76
N ARG A 19 18.08 8.48 -10.85
CA ARG A 19 17.23 9.66 -10.69
C ARG A 19 18.00 10.88 -10.19
N ALA A 20 18.97 10.72 -9.29
CA ALA A 20 19.83 11.82 -8.87
C ALA A 20 20.73 12.35 -9.98
N ALA A 21 21.24 11.46 -10.86
CA ALA A 21 22.01 11.88 -12.02
C ALA A 21 21.16 12.72 -12.99
N GLU A 22 19.92 12.30 -13.27
CA GLU A 22 18.97 13.06 -14.09
C GLU A 22 18.66 14.46 -13.51
N LEU A 23 18.67 14.58 -12.19
CA LEU A 23 18.43 15.84 -11.49
C LEU A 23 19.71 16.69 -11.32
N GLY A 24 20.87 16.22 -11.79
CA GLY A 24 22.15 16.93 -11.65
C GLY A 24 22.70 16.93 -10.21
N LEU A 25 22.30 15.97 -9.38
CA LEU A 25 22.64 15.87 -7.96
C LEU A 25 23.35 14.57 -7.54
N PRO A 26 24.24 13.95 -8.35
CA PRO A 26 24.87 12.68 -7.98
C PRO A 26 25.72 12.81 -6.70
N GLU A 27 26.42 13.94 -6.54
CA GLU A 27 27.29 14.22 -5.38
C GLU A 27 26.51 14.55 -4.09
N ALA A 28 25.20 14.80 -4.19
CA ALA A 28 24.35 15.07 -3.03
C ALA A 28 23.87 13.79 -2.33
N LEU A 29 24.15 12.61 -2.90
CA LEU A 29 23.73 11.32 -2.35
C LEU A 29 24.90 10.49 -1.84
N THR A 30 24.81 10.05 -0.59
CA THR A 30 25.63 8.96 -0.06
C THR A 30 24.75 7.70 0.05
N CYS A 31 25.12 6.63 -0.64
CA CYS A 31 24.42 5.35 -0.57
C CYS A 31 25.26 4.30 0.16
N LEU A 32 24.64 3.60 1.13
CA LEU A 32 25.24 2.44 1.78
C LEU A 32 24.27 1.26 1.68
N SER A 33 24.81 0.04 1.64
CA SER A 33 24.05 -1.19 1.77
C SER A 33 24.63 -2.04 2.88
N THR A 34 23.78 -2.58 3.75
CA THR A 34 24.18 -3.55 4.76
C THR A 34 23.17 -4.70 4.83
N ARG A 35 23.63 -5.86 5.30
CA ARG A 35 22.76 -6.98 5.70
C ARG A 35 22.64 -7.10 7.22
N ASP A 36 23.45 -6.34 7.95
CA ASP A 36 23.51 -6.31 9.40
C ASP A 36 23.28 -4.86 9.85
N LEU A 37 22.13 -4.61 10.47
CA LEU A 37 21.72 -3.29 10.93
C LEU A 37 21.45 -3.39 12.43
N ALA A 38 22.03 -2.47 13.20
CA ALA A 38 21.76 -2.32 14.62
C ALA A 38 21.34 -0.88 14.92
N VAL A 39 20.34 -0.71 15.78
CA VAL A 39 19.92 0.60 16.28
C VAL A 39 19.87 0.57 17.81
N GLY A 40 20.91 1.10 18.45
CA GLY A 40 21.13 0.88 19.88
C GLY A 40 21.34 -0.61 20.16
N ALA A 41 20.58 -1.20 21.09
CA ALA A 41 20.64 -2.63 21.40
C ALA A 41 19.76 -3.51 20.48
N ALA A 42 18.96 -2.94 19.58
CA ALA A 42 18.07 -3.72 18.72
C ALA A 42 18.81 -4.20 17.47
N THR A 43 18.83 -5.52 17.29
CA THR A 43 19.40 -6.22 16.12
C THR A 43 18.37 -7.13 15.43
N ASP A 44 17.24 -7.43 16.08
CA ASP A 44 16.17 -8.22 15.48
C ASP A 44 15.54 -7.46 14.29
N PRO A 45 15.51 -8.04 13.07
CA PRO A 45 15.01 -7.36 11.88
C PRO A 45 13.55 -6.90 11.98
N ARG A 46 12.67 -7.68 12.64
CA ARG A 46 11.25 -7.32 12.80
C ARG A 46 11.09 -6.16 13.78
N ALA A 47 11.80 -6.20 14.90
CA ALA A 47 11.83 -5.11 15.87
C ALA A 47 12.40 -3.82 15.26
N LEU A 48 13.43 -3.93 14.43
CA LEU A 48 13.97 -2.80 13.67
C LEU A 48 12.93 -2.24 12.70
N ALA A 49 12.24 -3.09 11.94
CA ALA A 49 11.18 -2.65 11.04
C ALA A 49 10.04 -1.93 11.80
N ALA A 50 9.59 -2.46 12.93
CA ALA A 50 8.56 -1.84 13.75
C ALA A 50 8.98 -0.47 14.34
N ARG A 51 10.28 -0.21 14.47
CA ARG A 51 10.82 1.10 14.92
C ARG A 51 10.97 2.10 13.77
N LEU A 52 11.26 1.62 12.56
CA LEU A 52 11.53 2.45 11.40
C LEU A 52 10.25 2.86 10.66
N TRP A 53 9.23 2.00 10.70
CA TRP A 53 7.94 2.22 10.03
C TRP A 53 6.78 2.11 11.02
N PRO A 54 5.71 2.89 10.82
CA PRO A 54 4.54 2.88 11.69
C PRO A 54 3.63 1.68 11.38
N LEU A 55 4.13 0.46 11.59
CA LEU A 55 3.43 -0.78 11.23
C LEU A 55 2.02 -0.90 11.85
N PRO A 56 1.78 -0.49 13.12
CA PRO A 56 0.42 -0.51 13.68
C PRO A 56 -0.57 0.40 12.94
N GLU A 57 -0.12 1.58 12.52
CA GLU A 57 -0.96 2.55 11.79
C GLU A 57 -1.27 2.06 10.37
N ILE A 58 -0.29 1.44 9.72
CA ILE A 58 -0.47 0.79 8.41
C ILE A 58 -1.45 -0.38 8.53
N ALA A 59 -1.29 -1.23 9.55
CA ALA A 59 -2.20 -2.34 9.80
C ALA A 59 -3.64 -1.83 10.04
N ALA A 60 -3.83 -0.78 10.84
CA ALA A 60 -5.14 -0.19 11.09
C ALA A 60 -5.83 0.31 9.79
N ARG A 61 -5.07 0.85 8.84
CA ARG A 61 -5.61 1.24 7.53
C ARG A 61 -6.06 0.03 6.70
N TYR A 62 -5.31 -1.06 6.75
CA TYR A 62 -5.72 -2.32 6.12
C TYR A 62 -6.97 -2.92 6.76
N GLU A 63 -7.10 -2.86 8.09
CA GLU A 63 -8.30 -3.31 8.77
C GLU A 63 -9.52 -2.46 8.39
N ALA A 64 -9.37 -1.13 8.26
CA ALA A 64 -10.43 -0.26 7.78
C ALA A 64 -10.85 -0.58 6.33
N LEU A 65 -9.88 -0.83 5.44
CA LEU A 65 -10.14 -1.30 4.07
C LEU A 65 -10.87 -2.65 4.08
N HIS A 66 -10.42 -3.59 4.91
CA HIS A 66 -11.03 -4.91 5.01
C HIS A 66 -12.49 -4.81 5.49
N ALA A 67 -12.76 -3.98 6.50
CA ALA A 67 -14.10 -3.71 6.99
C ALA A 67 -15.01 -3.11 5.91
N LEU A 68 -14.52 -2.12 5.15
CA LEU A 68 -15.26 -1.52 4.03
C LEU A 68 -15.55 -2.54 2.92
N ALA A 69 -14.57 -3.35 2.54
CA ALA A 69 -14.73 -4.37 1.51
C ALA A 69 -15.75 -5.46 1.90
N ARG A 70 -15.87 -5.74 3.20
CA ARG A 70 -16.82 -6.72 3.76
C ARG A 70 -18.20 -6.16 4.04
N SER A 71 -18.33 -4.87 4.36
CA SER A 71 -19.63 -4.25 4.66
C SER A 71 -20.55 -4.19 3.44
N GLY A 72 -19.98 -4.38 2.24
CA GLY A 72 -20.64 -4.95 1.07
C GLY A 72 -22.01 -4.35 0.74
N ALA A 73 -22.03 -3.39 -0.18
CA ALA A 73 -23.01 -3.22 -1.26
C ALA A 73 -24.54 -3.20 -0.96
N GLY A 74 -24.99 -3.31 0.29
CA GLY A 74 -26.39 -3.64 0.62
C GLY A 74 -27.24 -2.51 1.21
N ALA A 75 -26.70 -1.31 1.42
CA ALA A 75 -27.45 -0.23 2.07
C ALA A 75 -27.86 0.91 1.12
N ALA A 76 -27.18 1.06 -0.02
CA ALA A 76 -27.45 2.15 -0.96
C ALA A 76 -28.20 1.58 -2.17
N GLU A 77 -29.47 1.96 -2.30
CA GLU A 77 -30.26 1.68 -3.50
C GLU A 77 -30.19 2.86 -4.47
N GLY A 78 -30.30 2.57 -5.77
CA GLY A 78 -30.35 3.57 -6.83
C GLY A 78 -29.14 3.59 -7.75
N PRO A 79 -29.25 4.31 -8.89
CA PRO A 79 -28.32 4.21 -10.01
C PRO A 79 -26.87 4.66 -9.70
N VAL A 80 -26.67 5.39 -8.61
CA VAL A 80 -25.35 5.91 -8.18
C VAL A 80 -24.68 5.07 -7.09
N ALA A 81 -25.37 4.09 -6.51
CA ALA A 81 -24.87 3.31 -5.39
C ALA A 81 -23.61 2.51 -5.72
N GLY A 82 -23.61 1.77 -6.83
CA GLY A 82 -22.46 0.99 -7.30
C GLY A 82 -21.23 1.85 -7.59
N PRO A 83 -21.35 2.92 -8.41
CA PRO A 83 -20.25 3.86 -8.64
C PRO A 83 -19.71 4.52 -7.37
N ALA A 84 -20.58 4.95 -6.45
CA ALA A 84 -20.16 5.54 -5.17
C ALA A 84 -19.36 4.54 -4.31
N GLN A 85 -19.80 3.28 -4.26
CA GLN A 85 -19.07 2.22 -3.56
C GLN A 85 -17.73 1.91 -4.21
N ALA A 86 -17.64 1.92 -5.54
CA ALA A 86 -16.38 1.74 -6.25
C ALA A 86 -15.38 2.86 -5.95
N VAL A 87 -15.84 4.12 -5.93
CA VAL A 87 -15.01 5.27 -5.56
C VAL A 87 -14.54 5.16 -4.10
N ALA A 88 -15.45 4.82 -3.18
CA ALA A 88 -15.11 4.65 -1.76
C ALA A 88 -14.07 3.54 -1.55
N LEU A 89 -14.23 2.40 -2.24
CA LEU A 89 -13.30 1.29 -2.18
C LEU A 89 -11.92 1.67 -2.74
N ALA A 90 -11.87 2.36 -3.89
CA ALA A 90 -10.63 2.84 -4.49
C ALA A 90 -9.90 3.85 -3.59
N ALA A 91 -10.64 4.78 -2.98
CA ALA A 91 -10.09 5.75 -2.04
C ALA A 91 -9.53 5.08 -0.79
N ALA A 92 -10.25 4.12 -0.20
CA ALA A 92 -9.78 3.37 0.96
C ALA A 92 -8.56 2.50 0.65
N PHE A 93 -8.53 1.86 -0.53
CA PHE A 93 -7.39 1.10 -1.01
C PHE A 93 -6.15 1.99 -1.13
N SER A 94 -6.30 3.16 -1.75
CA SER A 94 -5.23 4.14 -1.90
C SER A 94 -4.73 4.66 -0.55
N ALA A 95 -5.65 4.95 0.38
CA ALA A 95 -5.31 5.39 1.73
C ALA A 95 -4.53 4.34 2.52
N ALA A 96 -4.76 3.05 2.28
CA ALA A 96 -4.00 1.96 2.89
C ALA A 96 -2.64 1.73 2.21
N MET A 97 -2.59 1.73 0.87
CA MET A 97 -1.40 1.35 0.10
C MET A 97 -0.36 2.46 -0.05
N VAL A 98 -0.76 3.72 -0.25
CA VAL A 98 0.19 4.84 -0.45
C VAL A 98 1.21 4.98 0.69
N PRO A 99 0.83 4.88 1.97
CA PRO A 99 1.77 4.97 3.07
C PRO A 99 2.44 3.62 3.42
N ASP A 100 2.06 2.50 2.79
CA ASP A 100 2.63 1.19 3.07
C ASP A 100 4.04 1.09 2.45
N PRO A 101 5.11 0.99 3.26
CA PRO A 101 6.41 0.61 2.76
C PRO A 101 6.30 -0.83 2.24
N PRO A 102 6.70 -1.14 0.99
CA PRO A 102 6.66 -2.50 0.48
C PRO A 102 7.75 -3.35 1.15
N LEU A 103 7.52 -3.72 2.42
CA LEU A 103 8.45 -4.49 3.23
C LEU A 103 8.38 -5.97 2.83
N PRO A 104 9.53 -6.67 2.79
CA PRO A 104 9.54 -8.11 2.69
C PRO A 104 8.71 -8.77 3.81
N PRO A 105 7.99 -9.88 3.53
CA PRO A 105 7.12 -10.54 4.49
C PRO A 105 7.86 -11.12 5.71
N GLU A 106 9.17 -11.27 5.64
CA GLU A 106 10.04 -11.63 6.75
C GLU A 106 10.11 -10.54 7.82
N LEU A 107 9.89 -9.28 7.45
CA LEU A 107 9.94 -8.12 8.34
C LEU A 107 8.57 -7.76 8.95
N LEU A 108 7.48 -8.29 8.39
CA LEU A 108 6.11 -7.95 8.80
C LEU A 108 5.62 -8.82 9.96
N PRO A 109 4.88 -8.26 10.94
CA PRO A 109 4.17 -9.03 11.96
C PRO A 109 3.30 -10.14 11.36
N ARG A 110 3.11 -11.24 12.10
CA ARG A 110 2.26 -12.36 11.64
C ARG A 110 1.09 -12.58 12.61
N PRO A 111 -0.16 -12.65 12.12
CA PRO A 111 -0.59 -12.40 10.73
C PRO A 111 -0.49 -10.90 10.36
N TRP A 112 -0.28 -10.60 9.07
CA TRP A 112 -0.29 -9.22 8.55
C TRP A 112 -1.61 -8.91 7.83
N ALA A 113 -2.26 -7.81 8.21
CA ALA A 113 -3.55 -7.39 7.69
C ALA A 113 -3.56 -7.10 6.18
N GLY A 114 -2.41 -6.71 5.60
CA GLY A 114 -2.34 -6.30 4.20
C GLY A 114 -2.70 -7.39 3.18
N ALA A 115 -2.47 -8.67 3.49
CA ALA A 115 -2.83 -9.75 2.58
C ALA A 115 -4.35 -9.96 2.54
N THR A 116 -4.99 -10.05 3.70
CA THR A 116 -6.43 -10.29 3.84
C THR A 116 -7.26 -9.09 3.38
N ALA A 117 -6.79 -7.86 3.66
CA ALA A 117 -7.43 -6.64 3.20
C ALA A 117 -7.42 -6.50 1.67
N ARG A 118 -6.28 -6.73 1.02
CA ARG A 118 -6.17 -6.67 -0.45
C ARG A 118 -7.04 -7.74 -1.13
N ALA A 119 -7.05 -8.97 -0.61
CA ALA A 119 -7.91 -10.02 -1.14
C ALA A 119 -9.41 -9.67 -1.03
N ALA A 120 -9.83 -9.10 0.12
CA ALA A 120 -11.21 -8.66 0.30
C ALA A 120 -11.58 -7.50 -0.63
N ALA A 121 -10.67 -6.53 -0.80
CA ALA A 121 -10.87 -5.40 -1.70
C ALA A 121 -11.00 -5.84 -3.16
N ALA A 122 -10.15 -6.76 -3.62
CA ALA A 122 -10.25 -7.34 -4.97
C ALA A 122 -11.61 -8.04 -5.18
N ALA A 123 -12.02 -8.89 -4.24
CA ALA A 123 -13.31 -9.57 -4.33
C ALA A 123 -14.50 -8.59 -4.30
N ALA A 124 -14.40 -7.49 -3.55
CA ALA A 124 -15.43 -6.44 -3.53
C ALA A 124 -15.48 -5.68 -4.85
N TRP A 125 -14.31 -5.38 -5.43
CA TRP A 125 -14.19 -4.76 -6.73
C TRP A 125 -14.84 -5.61 -7.83
N ASP A 126 -14.56 -6.92 -7.86
CA ASP A 126 -15.13 -7.85 -8.85
C ASP A 126 -16.66 -7.88 -8.77
N ARG A 127 -17.24 -7.87 -7.56
CA ARG A 127 -18.70 -7.80 -7.38
C ARG A 127 -19.28 -6.49 -7.92
N LEU A 128 -18.61 -5.37 -7.67
CA LEU A 128 -19.05 -4.06 -8.17
C LEU A 128 -18.96 -3.99 -9.70
N ALA A 129 -17.90 -4.54 -10.29
CA ALA A 129 -17.72 -4.60 -11.73
C ALA A 129 -18.77 -5.49 -12.41
N ALA A 130 -19.09 -6.65 -11.83
CA ALA A 130 -20.12 -7.56 -12.34
C ALA A 130 -21.54 -6.95 -12.29
N GLY A 131 -21.80 -6.06 -11.32
CA GLY A 131 -23.08 -5.36 -11.17
C GLY A 131 -23.21 -4.08 -12.00
N ALA A 132 -22.17 -3.67 -12.75
CA ALA A 132 -22.20 -2.43 -13.50
C ALA A 132 -23.06 -2.56 -14.79
N PRO A 133 -23.94 -1.59 -15.10
CA PRO A 133 -24.73 -1.65 -16.33
C PRO A 133 -23.84 -1.55 -17.58
N ALA A 134 -24.24 -2.24 -18.66
CA ALA A 134 -23.59 -2.10 -19.96
C ALA A 134 -23.68 -0.64 -20.44
N GLY A 135 -22.53 0.00 -20.67
CA GLY A 135 -22.44 1.45 -20.95
C GLY A 135 -22.36 2.35 -19.71
N GLY A 136 -22.16 1.77 -18.52
CA GLY A 136 -21.95 2.48 -17.26
C GLY A 136 -20.68 3.34 -17.22
N PRO A 137 -20.51 4.15 -16.15
CA PRO A 137 -19.42 5.10 -16.06
C PRO A 137 -18.04 4.44 -16.24
N ARG A 138 -17.16 5.10 -17.01
CA ARG A 138 -15.81 4.61 -17.41
C ARG A 138 -14.87 4.23 -16.26
N LEU A 139 -15.26 4.48 -15.01
CA LEU A 139 -14.48 4.23 -13.80
C LEU A 139 -14.04 2.75 -13.69
N PHE A 140 -14.95 1.80 -13.96
CA PHE A 140 -14.66 0.37 -13.86
C PHE A 140 -13.61 -0.10 -14.88
N ARG A 141 -13.61 0.50 -16.08
CA ARG A 141 -12.62 0.21 -17.12
C ARG A 141 -11.24 0.75 -16.76
N LEU A 142 -11.18 1.95 -16.17
CA LEU A 142 -9.91 2.62 -15.85
C LEU A 142 -9.17 1.99 -14.66
N TYR A 143 -9.90 1.48 -13.65
CA TYR A 143 -9.28 0.86 -12.48
C TYR A 143 -9.00 -0.65 -12.63
N GLY A 144 -9.69 -1.34 -13.55
CA GLY A 144 -9.37 -2.75 -13.86
C GLY A 144 -7.93 -2.93 -14.40
N GLU A 145 -7.41 -1.93 -15.11
CA GLU A 145 -6.02 -1.92 -15.61
C GLU A 145 -4.98 -1.66 -14.50
N ALA A 146 -5.39 -1.06 -13.37
CA ALA A 146 -4.49 -0.72 -12.25
C ALA A 146 -4.43 -1.78 -11.15
N LEU A 147 -5.37 -2.74 -11.15
CA LEU A 147 -5.48 -3.82 -10.15
C LEU A 147 -5.01 -5.19 -10.67
N ALA A 148 -4.72 -5.30 -11.97
CA ALA A 148 -4.09 -6.47 -12.59
C ALA A 148 -2.56 -6.42 -12.44
#